data_AF-A0A4R4Z6T1-F1
#
_entry.id   AF-A0A4R4Z6T1-F1
#
_cell.length_a   1.000
_cell.length_b   1.000
_cell.length_c   1.000
_cell.angle_alpha   90.00
_cell.angle_beta   90.00
_cell.angle_gamma   90.00
#
_symmetry.space_group_name_H-M   'P 1'
#
loop_
_entity.id
_entity.type
_entity.pdbx_description
1 polymer ?
#
loop_
_entity_poly.entity_id
_entity_poly.type
_entity_poly.pdbx_seq_one_letter_code
_entity_poly.pdbx_strand_id
1 'polypeptide(L)'
;MLDQVEEIGHAFPDTLEGDDLVHTGFHPENVLVDGTGTVTGVIDWDGATRGNADFDLFTLRFDLALRAPELHVDVPDTVALVCWAHMSLRMVDWAIRHFTASDVTVWLDLAQRLRP
;
A
#
# COMPACT_ATOMS: atom_id res chain seq x y z
N MET A 1 -4.23 -16.47 -5.32
CA MET A 1 -3.56 -15.21 -4.93
C MET A 1 -2.33 -15.49 -4.09
N LEU A 2 -2.41 -16.32 -3.05
CA LEU A 2 -1.24 -16.66 -2.23
C LEU A 2 -0.07 -17.21 -3.07
N ASP A 3 -0.29 -18.24 -3.90
CA ASP A 3 0.76 -18.79 -4.77
C ASP A 3 1.43 -17.73 -5.66
N GLN A 4 0.67 -16.72 -6.11
CA GLN A 4 1.22 -15.62 -6.93
C GLN A 4 2.07 -14.67 -6.10
N VAL A 5 1.64 -14.36 -4.87
CA VAL A 5 2.43 -13.54 -3.95
C VAL A 5 3.72 -14.25 -3.58
N GLU A 6 3.67 -15.56 -3.36
CA GLU A 6 4.85 -16.39 -3.08
C GLU A 6 5.79 -16.43 -4.30
N GLU A 7 5.26 -16.67 -5.51
CA GLU A 7 6.03 -16.65 -6.75
C GLU A 7 6.75 -15.31 -6.96
N ILE A 8 6.03 -14.20 -6.79
CA ILE A 8 6.60 -12.85 -6.88
C ILE A 8 7.64 -12.65 -5.78
N GLY A 9 7.34 -13.02 -4.52
CA GLY A 9 8.28 -12.92 -3.41
C GLY A 9 9.59 -13.67 -3.69
N HIS A 10 9.53 -14.85 -4.31
CA HIS A 10 10.71 -15.62 -4.68
C HIS A 10 11.48 -15.06 -5.88
N ALA A 11 10.82 -14.28 -6.74
CA ALA A 11 11.44 -13.69 -7.94
C ALA A 11 12.12 -12.34 -7.67
N PHE A 12 11.90 -11.74 -6.49
CA PHE A 12 12.43 -10.43 -6.10
C PHE A 12 13.38 -10.55 -4.89
N PRO A 13 14.26 -9.56 -4.65
CA PRO A 13 15.04 -9.50 -3.43
C PRO A 13 14.15 -9.38 -2.17
N ASP A 14 14.67 -9.85 -1.03
CA ASP A 14 13.97 -9.77 0.27
C ASP A 14 13.67 -8.32 0.72
N THR A 15 14.38 -7.35 0.16
CA THR A 15 14.25 -5.92 0.44
C THR A 15 13.94 -5.13 -0.82
N LEU A 16 13.04 -4.15 -0.70
CA LEU A 16 12.82 -3.16 -1.75
C LEU A 16 13.83 -2.01 -1.60
N GLU A 17 15.00 -2.19 -2.22
CA GLU A 17 16.11 -1.24 -2.14
C GLU A 17 15.76 0.13 -2.73
N GLY A 18 16.34 1.18 -2.14
CA GLY A 18 16.24 2.57 -2.58
C GLY A 18 16.95 3.52 -1.61
N ASP A 19 17.03 4.80 -1.96
CA ASP A 19 17.75 5.82 -1.19
C ASP A 19 16.83 6.82 -0.49
N ASP A 20 15.52 6.60 -0.56
CA ASP A 20 14.51 7.51 -0.05
C ASP A 20 14.09 7.16 1.39
N LEU A 21 13.55 8.15 2.10
CA LEU A 21 12.83 7.94 3.36
C LEU A 21 11.39 7.50 3.04
N VAL A 22 11.03 6.30 3.44
CA VAL A 22 9.73 5.67 3.18
C VAL A 22 8.94 5.58 4.48
N HIS A 23 7.70 6.06 4.47
CA HIS A 23 6.78 6.05 5.62
C HIS A 23 6.24 4.66 5.92
N THR A 24 6.04 3.83 4.90
CA THR A 24 5.48 2.45 4.92
C THR A 24 4.00 2.34 5.30
N GLY A 25 3.43 3.40 5.85
CA GLY A 25 2.03 3.56 6.23
C GLY A 25 1.40 4.81 5.64
N PHE A 26 1.77 5.19 4.41
CA PHE A 26 1.31 6.43 3.81
C PHE A 26 -0.14 6.35 3.33
N HIS A 27 -1.07 6.85 4.15
CA HIS A 27 -2.50 6.95 3.85
C HIS A 27 -3.13 8.20 4.50
N PRO A 28 -4.32 8.65 4.07
CA PRO A 28 -4.89 9.95 4.47
C PRO A 28 -5.07 10.16 5.99
N GLU A 29 -5.28 9.10 6.77
CA GLU A 29 -5.41 9.23 8.23
C GLU A 29 -4.10 9.64 8.93
N ASN A 30 -2.96 9.45 8.27
CA ASN A 30 -1.65 9.88 8.75
C ASN A 30 -1.26 11.27 8.21
N VAL A 31 -2.14 11.95 7.47
CA VAL A 31 -1.88 13.27 6.89
C VAL A 31 -2.69 14.33 7.64
N LEU A 32 -1.99 15.32 8.20
CA LEU A 32 -2.59 16.45 8.87
C LEU A 32 -2.90 17.57 7.87
N VAL A 33 -4.09 18.13 7.95
CA VAL A 33 -4.53 19.28 7.16
C VAL A 33 -4.99 20.42 8.05
N ASP A 34 -4.77 21.66 7.63
CA ASP A 34 -5.33 22.83 8.31
C ASP A 34 -6.81 23.07 7.93
N GLY A 35 -7.41 24.13 8.49
CA GLY A 35 -8.81 24.49 8.20
C GLY A 35 -9.11 24.92 6.76
N THR A 36 -8.08 25.07 5.91
CA THR A 36 -8.21 25.35 4.47
C THR A 36 -8.04 24.10 3.61
N GLY A 37 -7.69 22.96 4.22
CA GLY A 37 -7.37 21.72 3.51
C GLY A 37 -5.92 21.64 3.04
N THR A 38 -5.04 22.55 3.47
CA THR A 38 -3.62 22.50 3.13
C THR A 38 -2.92 21.44 3.99
N VAL A 39 -2.12 20.56 3.38
CA VAL A 39 -1.30 19.58 4.11
C VAL A 39 -0.27 20.32 4.97
N THR A 40 -0.25 20.01 6.27
CA THR A 40 0.63 20.65 7.26
C THR A 40 1.60 19.69 7.92
N GLY A 41 1.37 18.38 7.79
CA GLY A 41 2.28 17.38 8.34
C GLY A 41 1.86 15.96 8.01
N VAL A 42 2.78 15.04 8.27
CA VAL A 42 2.56 13.59 8.21
C VAL A 42 3.02 13.02 9.56
N ILE A 43 2.23 12.11 10.13
CA ILE A 43 2.45 11.52 11.46
C ILE A 43 2.57 10.00 11.36
N ASP A 44 2.94 9.35 12.47
CA ASP A 44 3.08 7.88 12.58
C ASP A 44 4.27 7.30 11.80
N TRP A 45 5.46 7.84 12.09
CA TRP A 45 6.72 7.46 11.45
C TRP A 45 7.43 6.26 12.09
N ASP A 46 6.79 5.52 13.01
CA ASP A 46 7.45 4.45 13.77
C ASP A 46 7.92 3.28 12.89
N GLY A 47 7.32 3.10 11.71
CA GLY A 47 7.71 2.11 10.70
C GLY A 47 8.66 2.63 9.62
N ALA A 48 9.08 3.89 9.70
CA ALA A 48 9.82 4.52 8.62
C ALA A 48 11.21 3.91 8.40
N THR A 49 11.60 3.77 7.14
CA THR A 49 12.85 3.12 6.74
C THR A 49 13.45 3.77 5.49
N ARG A 50 14.72 3.46 5.19
CA ARG A 50 15.29 3.70 3.87
C ARG A 50 14.73 2.67 2.89
N GLY A 51 14.35 3.10 1.68
CA GLY A 51 13.83 2.23 0.64
C GLY A 51 13.42 3.01 -0.62
N ASN A 52 12.54 2.42 -1.43
CA ASN A 52 11.98 3.06 -2.61
C ASN A 52 10.69 3.83 -2.28
N ALA A 53 10.65 5.13 -2.56
CA ALA A 53 9.50 6.01 -2.27
C ALA A 53 8.19 5.60 -2.97
N ASP A 54 8.26 4.87 -4.08
CA ASP A 54 7.08 4.38 -4.81
C ASP A 54 6.22 3.44 -3.96
N PHE A 55 6.78 2.83 -2.91
CA PHE A 55 6.04 2.00 -1.98
C PHE A 55 4.98 2.79 -1.20
N ASP A 56 5.27 4.03 -0.81
CA ASP A 56 4.30 4.90 -0.13
C ASP A 56 3.15 5.28 -1.07
N LEU A 57 3.45 5.52 -2.34
CA LEU A 57 2.43 5.78 -3.36
C LEU A 57 1.56 4.53 -3.59
N PHE A 58 2.13 3.33 -3.56
CA PHE A 58 1.37 2.08 -3.65
C PHE A 58 0.48 1.84 -2.42
N THR A 59 0.97 2.22 -1.23
CA THR A 59 0.18 2.18 0.00
C THR A 59 -1.03 3.11 -0.11
N LEU A 60 -0.82 4.34 -0.56
CA LEU A 60 -1.89 5.32 -0.80
C LEU A 60 -2.89 4.82 -1.86
N ARG A 61 -2.40 4.21 -2.95
CA ARG A 61 -3.25 3.64 -4.01
C ARG A 61 -4.22 2.59 -3.48
N PHE A 62 -3.77 1.70 -2.58
CA PHE A 62 -4.64 0.70 -1.95
C PHE A 62 -5.72 1.33 -1.07
N ASP A 63 -5.35 2.35 -0.30
CA ASP A 63 -6.28 3.06 0.57
C ASP A 63 -7.39 3.78 -0.22
N LEU A 64 -6.98 4.55 -1.24
CA LEU A 64 -7.90 5.30 -2.09
C LEU A 64 -8.82 4.37 -2.88
N ALA A 65 -8.34 3.23 -3.34
CA ALA A 65 -9.18 2.27 -4.07
C ALA A 65 -10.39 1.76 -3.27
N LEU A 66 -10.33 1.82 -1.92
CA LEU A 66 -11.45 1.55 -1.03
C LEU A 66 -12.26 2.82 -0.72
N ARG A 67 -11.59 3.92 -0.35
CA ARG A 67 -12.26 5.10 0.25
C ARG A 67 -12.66 6.18 -0.76
N ALA A 68 -11.93 6.30 -1.86
CA ALA A 68 -12.07 7.34 -2.89
C ALA A 68 -11.59 6.81 -4.26
N PRO A 69 -12.28 5.80 -4.83
CA PRO A 69 -11.83 5.08 -6.02
C PRO A 69 -11.75 5.93 -7.30
N GLU A 70 -12.35 7.13 -7.29
CA GLU A 70 -12.25 8.15 -8.32
C GLU A 70 -10.88 8.86 -8.34
N LEU A 71 -10.10 8.74 -7.26
CA LEU A 71 -8.74 9.27 -7.18
C LEU A 71 -7.73 8.23 -7.64
N HIS A 72 -6.72 8.68 -8.38
CA HIS A 72 -5.70 7.82 -8.96
C HIS A 72 -4.31 8.28 -8.53
N VAL A 73 -3.45 7.31 -8.26
CA VAL A 73 -2.03 7.51 -7.94
C VAL A 73 -1.23 6.73 -8.96
N ASP A 74 -0.48 7.46 -9.79
CA ASP A 74 0.45 6.86 -10.74
C ASP A 74 1.69 6.41 -9.97
N VAL A 75 2.06 5.14 -10.14
CA VAL A 75 3.28 4.56 -9.57
C VAL A 75 4.08 3.95 -10.71
N PRO A 76 5.40 4.22 -10.80
CA PRO A 76 6.26 3.60 -11.80
C PRO A 76 6.15 2.07 -11.84
N ASP A 77 6.11 1.52 -13.06
CA ASP A 77 5.92 0.08 -13.29
C ASP A 77 7.04 -0.79 -12.70
N THR A 78 8.23 -0.23 -12.47
CA THR A 78 9.45 -0.98 -12.10
C THR A 78 9.33 -1.71 -10.77
N VAL A 79 8.54 -1.19 -9.83
CA VAL A 79 8.31 -1.83 -8.51
C VAL A 79 6.85 -2.17 -8.25
N ALA A 80 5.96 -1.81 -9.18
CA ALA A 80 4.52 -1.97 -9.01
C ALA A 80 4.09 -3.41 -8.69
N LEU A 81 4.72 -4.42 -9.32
CA LEU A 81 4.33 -5.81 -9.12
C LEU A 81 4.68 -6.32 -7.71
N VAL A 82 5.86 -6.00 -7.18
CA VAL A 82 6.27 -6.43 -5.83
C VAL A 82 5.53 -5.63 -4.75
N CYS A 83 5.32 -4.32 -4.96
CA CYS A 83 4.49 -3.50 -4.09
C CYS A 83 3.04 -4.01 -4.05
N TRP A 84 2.50 -4.41 -5.21
CA TRP A 84 1.18 -5.04 -5.31
C TRP A 84 1.09 -6.34 -4.53
N ALA A 85 2.06 -7.25 -4.70
CA ALA A 85 2.07 -8.51 -3.98
C ALA A 85 2.11 -8.29 -2.46
N HIS A 86 2.99 -7.40 -2.00
CA HIS A 86 3.12 -7.05 -0.59
C HIS A 86 1.83 -6.45 -0.02
N MET A 87 1.29 -5.39 -0.65
CA MET A 87 0.08 -4.71 -0.15
C MET A 87 -1.16 -5.61 -0.21
N SER A 88 -1.29 -6.45 -1.24
CA SER A 88 -2.37 -7.44 -1.34
C SER A 88 -2.36 -8.40 -0.15
N LEU A 89 -1.18 -8.95 0.18
CA LEU A 89 -1.04 -9.84 1.33
C LEU A 89 -1.28 -9.11 2.65
N ARG A 90 -0.66 -7.94 2.84
CA ARG A 90 -0.78 -7.13 4.07
C ARG A 90 -2.24 -6.80 4.39
N MET A 91 -3.01 -6.31 3.41
CA MET A 91 -4.38 -5.88 3.65
C MET A 91 -5.32 -7.06 3.91
N VAL A 92 -5.14 -8.17 3.18
CA VAL A 92 -5.91 -9.40 3.41
C VAL A 92 -5.59 -10.01 4.77
N ASP A 93 -4.32 -10.12 5.14
CA ASP A 93 -3.91 -10.59 6.47
C ASP A 93 -4.46 -9.71 7.59
N TRP A 94 -4.38 -8.38 7.44
CA TRP A 94 -4.94 -7.45 8.40
C TRP A 94 -6.46 -7.65 8.55
N ALA A 95 -7.19 -7.84 7.44
CA ALA A 95 -8.62 -8.10 7.48
C ALA A 95 -8.99 -9.43 8.11
N ILE A 96 -8.21 -10.48 7.87
CA ILE A 96 -8.40 -11.78 8.53
C ILE A 96 -8.27 -11.65 10.04
N ARG A 97 -7.33 -10.83 10.52
CA ARG A 97 -7.04 -10.69 11.96
C ARG A 97 -8.00 -9.77 12.71
N HIS A 98 -8.54 -8.75 12.05
CA HIS A 98 -9.23 -7.65 12.74
C HIS A 98 -10.65 -7.35 12.26
N PHE A 99 -11.09 -7.92 11.13
CA PHE A 99 -12.37 -7.57 10.51
C PHE A 99 -13.20 -8.80 10.14
N THR A 100 -14.28 -8.58 9.38
CA THR A 100 -15.22 -9.63 9.02
C THR A 100 -14.80 -10.38 7.76
N ALA A 101 -15.40 -11.55 7.51
CA ALA A 101 -15.19 -12.29 6.27
C ALA A 101 -15.57 -11.48 5.02
N SER A 102 -16.58 -10.60 5.11
CA SER A 102 -16.92 -9.70 3.99
C SER A 102 -15.81 -8.68 3.72
N ASP A 103 -15.14 -8.17 4.76
CA ASP A 103 -14.03 -7.24 4.59
C ASP A 103 -12.82 -7.93 3.93
N VAL A 104 -12.57 -9.20 4.26
CA VAL A 104 -11.57 -10.02 3.58
C VAL A 104 -11.87 -10.13 2.08
N THR A 105 -13.12 -10.40 1.71
CA THR A 105 -13.54 -10.46 0.30
C THR A 105 -13.31 -9.13 -0.42
N VAL A 106 -13.64 -7.99 0.22
CA VAL A 106 -13.39 -6.65 -0.33
C VAL A 106 -11.91 -6.46 -0.66
N TRP A 107 -11.00 -6.85 0.22
CA TRP A 107 -9.57 -6.73 -0.02
C TRP A 107 -9.04 -7.69 -1.09
N LEU A 108 -9.60 -8.90 -1.20
CA LEU A 108 -9.29 -9.84 -2.29
C LEU A 108 -9.70 -9.28 -3.66
N ASP A 109 -10.89 -8.66 -3.75
CA ASP A 109 -11.38 -8.05 -4.98
C ASP A 109 -10.58 -6.79 -5.36
N LEU A 110 -10.20 -5.98 -4.36
CA LEU A 110 -9.32 -4.82 -4.55
C LEU A 110 -7.94 -5.25 -5.05
N ALA A 111 -7.33 -6.26 -4.42
CA ALA A 111 -6.05 -6.81 -4.86
C ALA A 111 -6.11 -7.25 -6.32
N GLN A 112 -7.15 -7.98 -6.73
CA GLN A 112 -7.30 -8.39 -8.14
C GLN A 112 -7.42 -7.21 -9.10
N ARG A 113 -8.18 -6.18 -8.73
CA ARG A 113 -8.40 -4.97 -9.55
C ARG A 113 -7.15 -4.11 -9.71
N LEU A 114 -6.33 -4.02 -8.66
CA LEU A 114 -5.16 -3.15 -8.61
C LEU A 114 -3.89 -3.79 -9.15
N ARG A 115 -3.95 -5.03 -9.64
CA ARG A 115 -2.80 -5.71 -10.22
C ARG A 115 -2.30 -4.95 -11.46
N PRO A 116 -1.00 -4.59 -11.53
CA PRO A 116 -0.40 -3.95 -12.70
C PRO A 116 -0.26 -4.91 -13.89
#